data_AF-A0A7S1NML1-F1
#
_entry.id   AF-A0A7S1NML1-F1
#
_cell.length_a   1.000
_cell.length_b   1.000
_cell.length_c   1.000
_cell.angle_alpha   90.00
_cell.angle_beta   90.00
_cell.angle_gamma   90.00
#
_symmetry.space_group_name_H-M   'P 1'
#
loop_
_entity.id
_entity.type
_entity.pdbx_description
1 polymer ?
#
loop_
_entity_poly.entity_id
_entity_poly.type
_entity_poly.pdbx_seq_one_letter_code
_entity_poly.pdbx_strand_id
1 'polypeptide(L)'
;RWFATQRQPGTFVEVGVSAAMQSRSLFFEDSLGWESLLIEADPMALREVECSCRPRARLLNAAVCDPSGWRMHPAAPDCRSLAALLAEQRVRHISVLSIGMAEAEDEAAALATLNFSAVVVDVAVVRAQKDTRMRMLLAKGRLVYQFTMNGLDWYAHVGLPMAPGPPTHGKRVRKRDCWAAAVKAAHARQGPACQVQLQLQR
;
A
#
# COMPACT_ATOMS: atom_id res chain seq x y z
N ARG A 1 -0.01 1.54 -18.60
CA ARG A 1 0.26 2.82 -19.31
C ARG A 1 0.15 4.04 -18.40
N TRP A 2 -0.72 4.08 -17.37
CA TRP A 2 -0.83 5.21 -16.41
C TRP A 2 0.51 5.60 -15.75
N PHE A 3 1.19 4.65 -15.10
CA PHE A 3 2.50 4.90 -14.49
C PHE A 3 3.59 5.30 -15.50
N ALA A 4 3.47 4.88 -16.75
CA ALA A 4 4.47 5.19 -17.78
C ALA A 4 4.43 6.65 -18.26
N THR A 5 3.31 7.35 -18.02
CA THR A 5 3.17 8.79 -18.33
C THR A 5 3.47 9.68 -17.13
N GLN A 6 3.44 9.14 -15.90
CA GLN A 6 3.84 9.89 -14.73
C GLN A 6 5.37 9.94 -14.65
N ARG A 7 5.93 11.02 -15.19
CA ARG A 7 7.36 11.37 -15.03
C ARG A 7 7.67 12.01 -13.67
N GLN A 8 6.67 12.16 -12.81
CA GLN A 8 6.84 12.82 -11.52
C GLN A 8 7.13 11.81 -10.42
N PRO A 9 7.93 12.19 -9.41
CA PRO A 9 8.03 11.43 -8.17
C PRO A 9 6.63 11.22 -7.57
N GLY A 10 6.36 9.99 -7.15
CA GLY A 10 5.11 9.64 -6.48
C GLY A 10 5.36 9.11 -5.07
N THR A 11 4.30 9.10 -4.27
CA THR A 11 4.32 8.57 -2.90
C THR A 11 3.41 7.35 -2.83
N PHE A 12 3.98 6.22 -2.42
CA PHE A 12 3.23 5.01 -2.11
C PHE A 12 3.01 4.91 -0.59
N VAL A 13 1.78 4.78 -0.13
CA VAL A 13 1.49 4.50 1.28
C VAL A 13 0.98 3.08 1.42
N GLU A 14 1.63 2.29 2.27
CA GLU A 14 1.24 0.90 2.56
C GLU A 14 0.93 0.76 4.05
N VAL A 15 -0.29 0.33 4.38
CA VAL A 15 -0.74 0.04 5.75
C VAL A 15 -0.85 -1.47 5.92
N GLY A 16 -0.22 -2.01 6.97
CA GLY A 16 -0.15 -3.45 7.23
C GLY A 16 0.90 -4.12 6.33
N VAL A 17 2.13 -3.58 6.32
CA VAL A 17 3.21 -4.19 5.53
C VAL A 17 3.70 -5.48 6.20
N SER A 18 3.24 -6.61 5.69
CA SER A 18 3.82 -7.92 6.07
C SER A 18 5.08 -8.18 5.27
N ALA A 19 6.23 -8.43 5.93
CA ALA A 19 7.52 -8.88 5.38
C ALA A 19 8.04 -8.17 4.10
N ALA A 20 9.34 -7.87 4.05
CA ALA A 20 9.95 -7.11 2.93
C ALA A 20 9.58 -7.63 1.52
N MET A 21 9.56 -8.96 1.35
CA MET A 21 9.32 -9.62 0.06
C MET A 21 7.88 -9.51 -0.46
N GLN A 22 6.92 -9.16 0.39
CA GLN A 22 5.50 -9.08 0.01
C GLN A 22 5.01 -7.64 -0.11
N SER A 23 5.88 -6.66 0.18
CA SER A 23 5.54 -5.25 0.10
C SER A 23 5.21 -4.83 -1.34
N ARG A 24 4.04 -4.24 -1.52
CA ARG A 24 3.53 -3.84 -2.85
C ARG A 24 4.24 -2.59 -3.37
N SER A 25 4.83 -1.80 -2.48
CA SER A 25 5.56 -0.58 -2.81
C SER A 25 6.93 -0.83 -3.47
N LEU A 26 7.56 -2.00 -3.28
CA LEU A 26 8.93 -2.26 -3.76
C LEU A 26 9.10 -2.05 -5.27
N PHE A 27 8.12 -2.48 -6.07
CA PHE A 27 8.13 -2.24 -7.52
C PHE A 27 8.19 -0.74 -7.86
N PHE A 28 7.46 0.09 -7.12
CA PHE A 28 7.36 1.54 -7.37
C PHE A 28 8.66 2.25 -6.99
N GLU A 29 9.28 1.83 -5.89
CA GLU A 29 10.62 2.29 -5.52
C GLU A 29 11.63 1.93 -6.62
N ASP A 30 11.82 0.65 -6.91
CA ASP A 30 12.89 0.19 -7.78
C ASP A 30 12.71 0.66 -9.23
N SER A 31 11.46 0.68 -9.72
CA SER A 31 11.18 0.94 -11.13
C SER A 31 10.87 2.40 -11.45
N LEU A 32 10.27 3.14 -10.52
CA LEU A 32 9.76 4.49 -10.80
C LEU A 32 10.46 5.61 -10.02
N GLY A 33 11.39 5.29 -9.12
CA GLY A 33 12.01 6.36 -8.35
C GLY A 33 11.21 6.78 -7.11
N TRP A 34 10.07 6.15 -6.85
CA TRP A 34 9.10 6.64 -5.87
C TRP A 34 9.56 6.46 -4.42
N GLU A 35 8.99 7.27 -3.54
CA GLU A 35 9.13 7.13 -2.09
C GLU A 35 7.96 6.30 -1.55
N SER A 36 8.20 5.59 -0.46
CA SER A 36 7.15 4.90 0.27
C SER A 36 7.09 5.30 1.74
N LEU A 37 5.88 5.25 2.29
CA LEU A 37 5.62 5.28 3.71
C LEU A 37 4.96 3.95 4.09
N LEU A 38 5.66 3.15 4.88
CA LEU A 38 5.24 1.82 5.30
C LEU A 38 4.86 1.86 6.77
N ILE A 39 3.60 1.54 7.06
CA ILE A 39 3.02 1.61 8.39
C ILE A 39 2.70 0.17 8.84
N GLU A 40 3.30 -0.27 9.94
CA GLU A 40 3.11 -1.61 10.50
C GLU A 40 3.07 -1.56 12.03
N ALA A 41 2.10 -2.26 12.61
CA ALA A 41 1.92 -2.33 14.05
C ALA A 41 2.89 -3.32 14.70
N ASP A 42 3.16 -4.46 14.05
CA ASP A 42 4.08 -5.47 14.55
C ASP A 42 5.54 -5.02 14.38
N PRO A 43 6.28 -4.73 15.46
CA PRO A 43 7.67 -4.32 15.36
C PRO A 43 8.57 -5.38 14.73
N MET A 44 8.21 -6.67 14.81
CA MET A 44 8.98 -7.75 14.19
C MET A 44 8.83 -7.73 12.68
N ALA A 45 7.60 -7.64 12.17
CA ALA A 45 7.35 -7.48 10.73
C ALA A 45 8.04 -6.22 10.17
N LEU A 46 8.01 -5.10 10.91
CA LEU A 46 8.67 -3.88 10.48
C LEU A 46 10.20 -4.02 10.43
N ARG A 47 10.81 -4.70 11.42
CA ARG A 47 12.26 -4.98 11.42
C ARG A 47 12.69 -5.80 10.20
N GLU A 48 11.88 -6.76 9.75
CA GLU A 48 12.18 -7.49 8.52
C GLU A 48 12.25 -6.58 7.29
N VAL A 49 11.40 -5.55 7.24
CA VAL A 49 11.42 -4.54 6.18
C VAL A 49 12.64 -3.63 6.32
N GLU A 50 12.99 -3.22 7.55
CA GLU A 50 14.19 -2.42 7.83
C GLU A 50 15.47 -3.13 7.36
N CYS A 51 15.57 -4.43 7.63
CA CYS A 51 16.68 -5.28 7.20
C CYS A 51 16.80 -5.42 5.68
N SER A 52 15.80 -5.02 4.88
CA SER A 52 15.83 -5.15 3.41
C SER A 52 16.50 -3.98 2.68
N CYS A 53 17.10 -3.02 3.41
CA CYS A 53 17.83 -1.88 2.87
C CYS A 53 17.04 -1.10 1.79
N ARG A 54 15.87 -0.58 2.14
CA ARG A 54 15.01 0.22 1.24
C ARG A 54 15.23 1.71 1.46
N PRO A 55 16.21 2.36 0.81
CA PRO A 55 16.62 3.73 1.13
C PRO A 55 15.56 4.80 0.86
N ARG A 56 14.47 4.46 0.15
CA ARG A 56 13.35 5.36 -0.16
C ARG A 56 12.08 5.02 0.62
N ALA A 57 12.14 4.02 1.49
CA ALA A 57 11.05 3.66 2.37
C ALA A 57 11.23 4.35 3.71
N ARG A 58 10.21 5.09 4.14
CA ARG A 58 10.05 5.55 5.51
C ARG A 58 9.23 4.52 6.26
N LEU A 59 9.75 4.07 7.40
CA LEU A 59 9.13 3.06 8.24
C LEU A 59 8.48 3.71 9.45
N LEU A 60 7.24 3.34 9.75
CA LEU A 60 6.51 3.83 10.90
C LEU A 60 5.92 2.66 11.67
N ASN A 61 6.44 2.41 12.89
CA ASN A 61 5.87 1.43 13.79
C ASN A 61 4.66 2.01 14.51
N ALA A 62 3.48 1.87 13.91
CA ALA A 62 2.24 2.40 14.45
C ALA A 62 1.06 1.52 14.03
N ALA A 63 0.07 1.41 14.91
CA ALA A 63 -1.20 0.79 14.57
C ALA A 63 -2.16 1.85 14.02
N VAL A 64 -2.83 1.52 12.92
CA VAL A 64 -3.91 2.37 12.38
C VAL A 64 -5.22 1.94 13.00
N CYS A 65 -5.89 2.85 13.69
CA CYS A 65 -7.15 2.56 14.37
C CYS A 65 -8.07 3.76 14.45
N ASP A 66 -9.36 3.50 14.61
CA ASP A 66 -10.36 4.52 14.94
C ASP A 66 -10.30 4.82 16.45
N PRO A 67 -9.86 6.04 16.85
CA PRO A 67 -9.77 6.40 18.26
C PRO A 67 -11.13 6.45 18.96
N SER A 68 -12.25 6.44 18.21
CA SER A 68 -13.59 6.58 18.75
C SER A 68 -14.29 5.26 19.10
N GLY A 69 -13.76 4.08 18.74
CA GLY A 69 -14.64 2.89 18.87
C GLY A 69 -14.14 1.46 18.72
N TRP A 70 -12.84 1.11 18.76
CA TRP A 70 -12.43 -0.31 18.66
C TRP A 70 -11.49 -0.84 19.74
N ARG A 71 -11.68 -2.14 20.04
CA ARG A 71 -10.98 -2.94 21.05
C ARG A 71 -9.52 -3.11 20.66
N MET A 72 -8.63 -2.40 21.34
CA MET A 72 -7.19 -2.56 21.14
C MET A 72 -6.76 -3.98 21.48
N HIS A 73 -5.92 -4.56 20.64
CA HIS A 73 -4.97 -5.55 21.13
C HIS A 73 -4.02 -4.79 22.07
N PRO A 74 -3.93 -5.15 23.37
CA PRO A 74 -3.23 -4.36 24.39
C PRO A 74 -1.71 -4.20 24.18
N ALA A 75 -1.17 -4.77 23.10
CA ALA A 75 0.24 -4.81 22.79
C ALA A 75 0.67 -3.84 21.67
N ALA A 76 -0.25 -3.14 21.00
CA ALA A 76 0.12 -2.18 19.94
C ALA A 76 0.53 -0.83 20.58
N PRO A 77 1.81 -0.44 20.53
CA PRO A 77 2.31 0.64 21.38
C PRO A 77 1.89 2.05 20.97
N ASP A 78 1.22 2.24 19.83
CA ASP A 78 0.86 3.58 19.36
C ASP A 78 -0.27 3.51 18.33
N CYS A 79 -1.50 3.57 18.83
CA CYS A 79 -2.73 3.46 18.05
C CYS A 79 -3.19 4.85 17.61
N ARG A 80 -3.14 5.15 16.30
CA ARG A 80 -3.48 6.47 15.75
C ARG A 80 -4.32 6.36 14.48
N SER A 81 -5.05 7.43 14.18
CA SER A 81 -5.76 7.54 12.90
C SER A 81 -4.78 7.65 11.74
N LEU A 82 -5.15 7.12 10.57
CA LEU A 82 -4.37 7.27 9.35
C LEU A 82 -4.17 8.75 9.01
N ALA A 83 -5.18 9.59 9.23
CA ALA A 83 -5.03 11.04 9.05
C ALA A 83 -3.95 11.65 9.94
N ALA A 84 -3.84 11.24 11.21
CA ALA A 84 -2.82 11.76 12.12
C ALA A 84 -1.41 11.34 11.69
N LEU A 85 -1.23 10.07 11.32
CA LEU A 85 0.05 9.55 10.83
C LEU A 85 0.49 10.28 9.55
N LEU A 86 -0.43 10.48 8.59
CA LEU A 86 -0.13 11.19 7.35
C LEU A 86 0.19 12.68 7.60
N ALA A 87 -0.50 13.33 8.54
CA ALA A 87 -0.23 14.71 8.91
C ALA A 87 1.16 14.88 9.54
N GLU A 88 1.56 13.99 10.45
CA GLU A 88 2.90 13.96 11.05
C GLU A 88 3.98 13.80 9.97
N GLN A 89 3.76 12.88 9.03
CA GLN A 89 4.66 12.61 7.92
C GLN A 89 4.59 13.64 6.79
N ARG A 90 3.76 14.69 6.96
CA ARG A 90 3.49 15.77 6.00
C ARG A 90 3.06 15.28 4.62
N VAL A 91 2.38 14.12 4.56
CA VAL A 91 1.86 13.53 3.33
C VAL A 91 0.49 14.14 3.02
N ARG A 92 0.40 14.88 1.92
CA ARG A 92 -0.85 15.51 1.44
C ARG A 92 -1.36 14.93 0.12
N HIS A 93 -0.51 14.19 -0.59
CA HIS A 93 -0.85 13.51 -1.83
C HIS A 93 -0.30 12.08 -1.76
N ILE A 94 -1.11 11.12 -2.17
CA ILE A 94 -0.79 9.70 -2.22
C ILE A 94 -1.07 9.22 -3.63
N SER A 95 -0.02 8.83 -4.35
CA SER A 95 -0.15 8.31 -5.70
C SER A 95 -0.76 6.90 -5.70
N VAL A 96 -0.40 6.08 -4.72
CA VAL A 96 -1.03 4.77 -4.47
C VAL A 96 -1.14 4.53 -2.97
N LEU A 97 -2.37 4.30 -2.50
CA LEU A 97 -2.67 3.84 -1.15
C LEU A 97 -3.00 2.34 -1.20
N SER A 98 -2.26 1.53 -0.45
CA SER A 98 -2.58 0.13 -0.25
C SER A 98 -2.88 -0.12 1.23
N ILE A 99 -4.01 -0.75 1.53
CA ILE A 99 -4.36 -1.18 2.88
C ILE A 99 -4.46 -2.70 2.87
N GLY A 100 -3.67 -3.37 3.70
CA GLY A 100 -3.60 -4.82 3.79
C GLY A 100 -3.53 -5.27 5.25
N MET A 101 -4.68 -5.29 5.94
CA MET A 101 -4.77 -5.70 7.35
C MET A 101 -5.18 -7.17 7.49
N ALA A 102 -5.40 -7.72 8.67
CA ALA A 102 -5.79 -9.13 8.77
C ALA A 102 -7.20 -9.34 8.15
N GLU A 103 -8.15 -8.51 8.56
CA GLU A 103 -9.56 -8.60 8.19
C GLU A 103 -10.03 -7.40 7.35
N ALA A 104 -11.13 -7.57 6.60
CA ALA A 104 -11.68 -6.51 5.75
C ALA A 104 -12.27 -5.35 6.58
N GLU A 105 -12.84 -5.68 7.73
CA GLU A 105 -13.38 -4.73 8.70
C GLU A 105 -12.28 -3.80 9.24
N ASP A 106 -11.08 -4.33 9.47
CA ASP A 106 -9.92 -3.55 9.89
C ASP A 106 -9.47 -2.58 8.79
N GLU A 107 -9.44 -3.02 7.54
CA GLU A 107 -9.15 -2.13 6.41
C GLU A 107 -10.19 -1.00 6.30
N ALA A 108 -11.47 -1.32 6.49
CA ALA A 108 -12.54 -0.33 6.44
C ALA A 108 -12.44 0.64 7.62
N ALA A 109 -12.06 0.17 8.81
CA ALA A 109 -11.81 1.00 9.98
C ALA A 109 -10.61 1.93 9.73
N ALA A 110 -9.48 1.42 9.25
CA ALA A 110 -8.32 2.22 8.90
C ALA A 110 -8.66 3.30 7.86
N LEU A 111 -9.36 2.92 6.78
CA LEU A 111 -9.79 3.84 5.74
C LEU A 111 -10.77 4.90 6.27
N ALA A 112 -11.65 4.54 7.22
CA ALA A 112 -12.59 5.48 7.82
C ALA A 112 -11.90 6.62 8.58
N THR A 113 -10.66 6.41 9.01
CA THR A 113 -9.86 7.43 9.70
C THR A 113 -9.08 8.37 8.77
N LEU A 114 -9.16 8.16 7.45
CA LEU A 114 -8.53 9.02 6.46
C LEU A 114 -9.35 10.31 6.24
N ASN A 115 -8.68 11.45 6.24
CA ASN A 115 -9.30 12.74 5.90
C ASN A 115 -9.08 13.08 4.42
N PHE A 116 -10.04 12.70 3.57
CA PHE A 116 -10.01 12.98 2.13
C PHE A 116 -10.07 14.47 1.75
N SER A 117 -10.35 15.38 2.70
CA SER A 117 -10.25 16.83 2.46
C SER A 117 -8.83 17.36 2.67
N ALA A 118 -7.99 16.65 3.44
CA ALA A 118 -6.61 17.02 3.72
C ALA A 118 -5.59 16.24 2.88
N VAL A 119 -5.98 15.05 2.40
CA VAL A 119 -5.12 14.14 1.63
C VAL A 119 -5.83 13.73 0.34
N VAL A 120 -5.16 13.93 -0.79
CA VAL A 120 -5.60 13.45 -2.09
C VAL A 120 -5.02 12.06 -2.34
N VAL A 121 -5.86 11.12 -2.78
CA VAL A 121 -5.45 9.77 -3.15
C VAL A 121 -5.78 9.54 -4.61
N ASP A 122 -4.78 9.22 -5.42
CA ASP A 122 -4.97 8.93 -6.85
C ASP A 122 -5.51 7.52 -7.07
N VAL A 123 -4.90 6.52 -6.42
CA VAL A 123 -5.28 5.11 -6.53
C VAL A 123 -5.36 4.49 -5.14
N ALA A 124 -6.42 3.73 -4.88
CA ALA A 124 -6.54 2.91 -3.67
C ALA A 124 -6.65 1.42 -4.02
N VAL A 125 -5.91 0.60 -3.28
CA VAL A 125 -5.87 -0.87 -3.42
C VAL A 125 -6.30 -1.47 -2.08
N VAL A 126 -7.44 -2.15 -2.07
CA VAL A 126 -8.11 -2.64 -0.85
C VAL A 126 -8.83 -3.97 -1.12
N ARG A 127 -9.24 -4.70 -0.08
CA ARG A 127 -10.12 -5.88 -0.18
C ARG A 127 -11.60 -5.49 -0.01
N ALA A 128 -12.15 -4.74 -0.97
CA ALA A 128 -13.51 -4.20 -0.92
C ALA A 128 -14.62 -5.09 -1.52
N GLN A 129 -14.34 -6.36 -1.84
CA GLN A 129 -15.23 -7.14 -2.71
C GLN A 129 -16.66 -7.31 -2.17
N LYS A 130 -16.88 -7.14 -0.86
CA LYS A 130 -18.20 -7.29 -0.23
C LYS A 130 -18.55 -6.21 0.80
N ASP A 131 -17.67 -5.23 1.03
CA ASP A 131 -17.89 -4.22 2.07
C ASP A 131 -18.48 -2.93 1.47
N THR A 132 -19.78 -2.71 1.72
CA THR A 132 -20.50 -1.48 1.32
C THR A 132 -19.96 -0.23 2.01
N ARG A 133 -19.55 -0.34 3.29
CA ARG A 133 -18.97 0.79 4.05
C ARG A 133 -17.67 1.25 3.40
N MET A 134 -16.81 0.32 3.01
CA MET A 134 -15.54 0.65 2.33
C MET A 134 -15.79 1.38 1.01
N ARG A 135 -16.75 0.92 0.19
CA ARG A 135 -17.13 1.60 -1.06
C ARG A 135 -17.65 3.01 -0.82
N MET A 136 -18.47 3.21 0.22
CA MET A 136 -18.96 4.55 0.59
C MET A 136 -17.81 5.47 1.03
N LEU A 137 -16.83 4.96 1.77
CA LEU A 137 -15.65 5.72 2.20
C LEU A 137 -14.79 6.13 0.99
N LEU A 138 -14.54 5.21 0.06
CA LEU A 138 -13.79 5.52 -1.18
C LEU A 138 -14.53 6.54 -2.05
N ALA A 139 -15.86 6.44 -2.14
CA ALA A 139 -16.68 7.42 -2.86
C ALA A 139 -16.57 8.84 -2.27
N LYS A 140 -16.44 8.99 -0.94
CA LYS A 140 -16.16 10.31 -0.31
C LYS A 140 -14.84 10.90 -0.80
N GLY A 141 -13.83 10.06 -1.05
CA GLY A 141 -12.56 10.43 -1.67
C GLY A 141 -12.59 10.57 -3.19
N ARG A 142 -13.78 10.50 -3.81
CA ARG A 142 -13.95 10.50 -5.28
C ARG A 142 -13.18 9.37 -5.97
N LEU A 143 -12.99 8.24 -5.29
CA LEU A 143 -12.36 7.05 -5.83
C LEU A 143 -13.45 6.12 -6.39
N VAL A 144 -13.30 5.74 -7.67
CA VAL A 144 -14.26 4.89 -8.40
C VAL A 144 -13.61 3.55 -8.70
N TYR A 145 -14.35 2.48 -8.47
CA TYR A 145 -13.92 1.11 -8.78
C TYR A 145 -13.49 0.98 -10.25
N GLN A 146 -12.37 0.32 -10.47
CA GLN A 146 -11.80 0.06 -11.80
C GLN A 146 -11.85 -1.43 -12.14
N PHE A 147 -11.19 -2.26 -11.32
CA PHE A 147 -11.08 -3.70 -11.53
C PHE A 147 -10.60 -4.42 -10.27
N THR A 148 -10.76 -5.75 -10.25
CA THR A 148 -10.08 -6.63 -9.29
C THR A 148 -8.85 -7.29 -9.92
N MET A 149 -7.74 -7.33 -9.19
CA MET A 149 -6.56 -8.11 -9.54
C MET A 149 -6.01 -8.82 -8.30
N ASN A 150 -5.81 -10.14 -8.40
CA ASN A 150 -5.29 -10.99 -7.31
C ASN A 150 -6.08 -10.87 -6.00
N GLY A 151 -7.41 -10.74 -6.09
CA GLY A 151 -8.28 -10.58 -4.92
C GLY A 151 -8.28 -9.18 -4.30
N LEU A 152 -7.56 -8.21 -4.89
CA LEU A 152 -7.56 -6.82 -4.48
C LEU A 152 -8.36 -5.98 -5.46
N ASP A 153 -9.21 -5.11 -4.93
CA ASP A 153 -9.96 -4.14 -5.71
C ASP A 153 -9.16 -2.85 -5.87
N TRP A 154 -9.13 -2.36 -7.10
CA TRP A 154 -8.44 -1.15 -7.49
C TRP A 154 -9.46 -0.05 -7.74
N TYR A 155 -9.29 1.07 -7.04
CA TYR A 155 -10.08 2.27 -7.21
C TYR A 155 -9.18 3.39 -7.70
N ALA A 156 -9.69 4.26 -8.56
CA ALA A 156 -8.95 5.41 -9.07
C ALA A 156 -9.77 6.69 -8.89
N HIS A 157 -9.08 7.79 -8.64
CA HIS A 157 -9.70 9.10 -8.50
C HIS A 157 -10.40 9.49 -9.80
N VAL A 158 -11.60 10.06 -9.69
CA VAL A 158 -12.36 10.56 -10.85
C VAL A 158 -11.49 11.51 -11.67
N GLY A 159 -11.44 11.27 -12.99
CA GLY A 159 -10.66 12.08 -13.92
C GLY A 159 -9.25 11.54 -14.21
N LEU A 160 -8.77 10.54 -13.48
CA LEU A 160 -7.56 9.84 -13.89
C LEU A 160 -7.83 9.02 -15.16
N PRO A 161 -6.95 9.09 -16.17
CA PRO A 161 -7.13 8.32 -17.38
C PRO A 161 -7.10 6.83 -17.02
N MET A 162 -8.21 6.14 -17.28
CA MET A 162 -8.31 4.71 -16.98
C MET A 162 -7.18 3.98 -17.70
N ALA A 163 -6.49 3.09 -16.98
CA ALA A 163 -5.71 2.08 -17.67
C ALA A 163 -6.69 1.32 -18.58
N PRO A 164 -6.32 1.03 -19.86
CA PRO A 164 -7.17 0.20 -20.69
C PRO A 164 -7.45 -1.06 -19.89
N GLY A 165 -8.73 -1.33 -19.65
CA GLY A 165 -9.15 -2.46 -18.84
C GLY A 165 -8.49 -3.75 -19.36
N PRO A 166 -8.32 -4.78 -18.52
CA PRO A 166 -7.86 -6.06 -19.01
C PRO A 166 -8.71 -6.44 -20.23
N PRO A 167 -8.11 -6.93 -21.34
CA PRO A 167 -8.82 -7.18 -22.57
C PRO A 167 -10.08 -7.99 -22.29
N THR A 168 -11.22 -7.39 -22.54
CA THR A 168 -12.54 -8.00 -22.35
C THR A 168 -12.70 -9.03 -23.45
N HIS A 169 -12.53 -10.30 -23.07
CA HIS A 169 -12.75 -11.50 -23.88
C HIS A 169 -11.80 -11.73 -25.06
N GLY A 170 -11.02 -12.83 -24.99
CA GLY A 170 -10.43 -13.43 -26.19
C GLY A 170 -9.21 -14.30 -25.94
N LYS A 171 -8.25 -13.89 -25.12
CA LYS A 171 -7.03 -14.68 -24.85
C LYS A 171 -6.60 -14.54 -23.40
N ARG A 172 -6.56 -15.66 -22.67
CA ARG A 172 -5.90 -15.76 -21.35
C ARG A 172 -4.40 -15.54 -21.56
N VAL A 173 -3.95 -14.29 -21.63
CA VAL A 173 -2.57 -13.99 -21.23
C VAL A 173 -2.51 -14.29 -19.75
N ARG A 174 -1.64 -15.22 -19.32
CA ARG A 174 -1.50 -15.56 -17.90
C ARG A 174 -0.98 -14.32 -17.18
N LYS A 175 -1.88 -13.55 -16.58
CA LYS A 175 -1.62 -12.27 -15.89
C LYS A 175 -0.53 -12.33 -14.80
N ARG A 176 -0.20 -13.54 -14.33
CA ARG A 176 0.95 -13.80 -13.45
C ARG A 176 2.26 -13.27 -14.05
N ASP A 177 2.42 -13.31 -15.37
CA ASP A 177 3.74 -13.18 -15.98
C ASP A 177 4.25 -11.73 -16.02
N CYS A 178 3.40 -10.71 -16.15
CA CYS A 178 3.90 -9.32 -16.25
C CYS A 178 4.32 -8.73 -14.90
N TRP A 179 3.55 -8.95 -13.83
CA TRP A 179 3.89 -8.45 -12.50
C TRP A 179 4.94 -9.35 -11.84
N ALA A 180 4.82 -10.69 -11.96
CA ALA A 180 5.86 -11.57 -11.45
C ALA A 180 7.19 -11.39 -12.19
N ALA A 181 7.20 -11.11 -13.51
CA ALA A 181 8.46 -10.79 -14.20
C ALA A 181 9.05 -9.45 -13.75
N ALA A 182 8.22 -8.43 -13.50
CA ALA A 182 8.69 -7.15 -12.96
C ALA A 182 9.29 -7.31 -11.56
N VAL A 183 8.62 -8.05 -10.67
CA VAL A 183 9.12 -8.38 -9.33
C VAL A 183 10.40 -9.23 -9.43
N LYS A 184 10.43 -10.27 -10.27
CA LYS A 184 11.60 -11.14 -10.45
C LYS A 184 12.80 -10.40 -11.05
N ALA A 185 12.57 -9.42 -11.93
CA ALA A 185 13.61 -8.57 -12.50
C ALA A 185 14.13 -7.50 -11.52
N ALA A 186 13.30 -7.06 -10.55
CA ALA A 186 13.74 -6.23 -9.43
C ALA A 186 14.61 -7.04 -8.46
N HIS A 187 14.17 -8.26 -8.11
CA HIS A 187 14.94 -9.19 -7.26
C HIS A 187 16.33 -9.52 -7.81
N ALA A 188 16.50 -9.67 -9.13
CA ALA A 188 17.79 -9.95 -9.74
C ALA A 188 18.84 -8.83 -9.56
N ARG A 189 18.43 -7.63 -9.09
CA ARG A 189 19.30 -6.47 -8.90
C ARG A 189 19.71 -6.24 -7.44
N GLN A 190 19.11 -6.94 -6.48
CA GLN A 190 19.52 -6.85 -5.08
C GLN A 190 20.82 -7.65 -4.89
N GLY A 191 21.94 -6.94 -4.79
CA GLY A 191 23.27 -7.53 -4.57
C GLY A 191 23.42 -8.19 -3.19
N PRO A 192 24.51 -8.96 -2.97
CA PRO A 192 24.73 -9.78 -1.77
C PRO A 192 24.91 -8.99 -0.45
N ALA A 193 24.98 -7.66 -0.48
CA ALA A 193 25.29 -6.82 0.68
C ALA A 193 24.25 -6.86 1.81
N CYS A 194 23.02 -7.32 1.53
CA CYS A 194 21.91 -7.30 2.47
C CYS A 194 21.78 -8.60 3.30
N GLN A 195 22.50 -9.68 2.97
CA GLN A 195 22.37 -10.98 3.64
C GLN A 195 23.19 -11.12 4.94
N VAL A 196 24.10 -10.20 5.26
CA VAL A 196 25.10 -10.40 6.31
C VAL A 196 24.57 -10.11 7.74
N GLN A 197 23.45 -9.40 7.91
CA GLN A 197 23.02 -8.95 9.25
C GLN A 197 22.09 -9.91 10.02
N LEU A 198 21.52 -10.94 9.39
CA LEU A 198 20.56 -11.84 10.05
C LEU A 198 21.18 -13.05 10.77
N GLN A 199 22.51 -13.27 10.66
CA GLN A 199 23.17 -14.43 11.27
C GLN A 199 23.79 -14.18 12.66
N LEU A 200 23.75 -12.95 13.19
CA LEU A 200 24.45 -12.59 14.43
C LEU A 200 23.58 -12.53 15.70
N GLN A 201 22.32 -13.01 15.67
CA GLN A 201 21.43 -12.97 16.84
C GLN A 201 20.63 -14.26 17.10
N ARG A 202 21.24 -15.42 16.86
CA ARG A 202 20.72 -16.71 17.36
C ARG A 202 21.52 -17.19 18.56
#